data_AF-A0ABC8YAC2-F1
#
_entry.id   AF-A0ABC8YAC2-F1
#
_cell.length_a   1.000
_cell.length_b   1.000
_cell.length_c   1.000
_cell.angle_alpha   90.00
_cell.angle_beta   90.00
_cell.angle_gamma   90.00
#
_symmetry.space_group_name_H-M   'P 1'
#
loop_
_entity.id
_entity.type
_entity.pdbx_description
1 polymer ?
#
loop_
_entity_poly.entity_id
_entity_poly.type
_entity_poly.pdbx_seq_one_letter_code
_entity_poly.pdbx_strand_id
1 'polypeptide(L)'
;MQLDSPWNSVENVLGENKNYGALRGVANIREDLMGKQIESLELIFVSMRETLEKLNGVVKALNKALRDTKQMVRGGSALTAKQMQLQVGILPTIAECLDGLRTLCEMHQAEFALKSSVISLLTWKSSSSDIAALRQLLVDQPNIPKDEVQSIFDIIFADEIC
;
A
#
# COMPACT_ATOMS: atom_id res chain seq x y z
N MET A 1 -11.89 26.41 25.51
CA MET A 1 -10.52 26.50 24.97
C MET A 1 -10.63 26.40 23.46
N GLN A 2 -10.51 27.51 22.74
CA GLN A 2 -10.42 27.47 21.28
C GLN A 2 -9.07 26.83 20.94
N LEU A 3 -9.11 25.61 20.39
CA LEU A 3 -7.93 25.00 19.78
C LEU A 3 -7.61 25.85 18.55
N ASP A 4 -6.49 26.58 18.60
CA ASP A 4 -5.93 27.24 17.42
C ASP A 4 -5.74 26.16 16.35
N SER A 5 -6.55 26.24 15.30
CA SER A 5 -6.45 25.27 14.22
C SER A 5 -5.09 25.47 13.53
N PRO A 6 -4.36 24.40 13.16
CA PRO A 6 -3.13 24.53 12.38
C PRO A 6 -3.33 25.36 11.11
N TRP A 7 -4.56 25.39 10.58
CA TRP A 7 -4.97 26.17 9.42
C TRP A 7 -4.94 27.69 9.67
N ASN A 8 -5.21 28.16 10.89
CA ASN A 8 -5.06 29.59 11.23
C ASN A 8 -3.60 30.04 11.04
N SER A 9 -2.65 29.17 11.37
CA SER A 9 -1.22 29.46 11.20
C SER A 9 -0.81 29.48 9.73
N VAL A 10 -1.32 28.53 8.92
CA VAL A 10 -1.02 28.46 7.48
C VAL A 10 -1.69 29.63 6.72
N GLU A 11 -2.93 29.98 7.05
CA GLU A 11 -3.62 31.15 6.47
C GLU A 11 -2.93 32.46 6.84
N ASN A 12 -2.43 32.60 8.09
CA ASN A 12 -1.65 33.77 8.47
C ASN A 12 -0.30 33.81 7.74
N VAL A 13 0.37 32.66 7.57
CA VAL A 13 1.65 32.59 6.84
C VAL A 13 1.47 32.92 5.36
N LEU A 14 0.41 32.40 4.71
CA LEU A 14 0.10 32.66 3.31
C LEU A 14 -0.67 33.98 3.08
N GLY A 15 -1.16 34.62 4.14
CA GLY A 15 -1.91 35.88 4.07
C GLY A 15 -1.00 37.11 4.15
N GLU A 16 0.14 36.99 4.82
CA GLU A 16 1.03 38.13 5.06
C GLU A 16 2.06 38.30 3.92
N ASN A 17 1.95 39.39 3.17
CA ASN A 17 2.89 39.74 2.08
C ASN A 17 4.39 39.77 2.47
N LYS A 18 4.73 39.87 3.76
CA LYS A 18 6.14 39.78 4.24
C LYS A 18 6.72 38.38 4.12
N ASN A 19 5.90 37.34 4.11
CA ASN A 19 6.34 35.96 4.14
C ASN A 19 6.82 35.45 2.77
N TYR A 20 6.57 36.21 1.70
CA TYR A 20 7.03 35.91 0.34
C TYR A 20 8.44 36.43 0.02
N GLY A 21 9.07 37.19 0.94
CA GLY A 21 10.45 37.69 0.77
C GLY A 21 10.65 38.42 -0.57
N ALA A 22 11.60 37.94 -1.37
CA ALA A 22 11.90 38.47 -2.70
C ALA A 22 10.72 38.41 -3.69
N LEU A 23 9.74 37.54 -3.45
CA LEU A 23 8.57 37.35 -4.32
C LEU A 23 7.42 38.30 -3.99
N ARG A 24 7.53 39.15 -2.96
CA ARG A 24 6.49 40.11 -2.56
C ARG A 24 6.05 41.04 -3.69
N GLY A 25 6.95 41.38 -4.61
CA GLY A 25 6.68 42.28 -5.74
C GLY A 25 6.02 41.59 -6.95
N VAL A 26 5.88 40.26 -6.92
CA VAL A 26 5.26 39.50 -7.99
C VAL A 26 3.74 39.62 -7.87
N ALA A 27 3.09 40.13 -8.91
CA ALA A 27 1.64 40.23 -8.96
C ALA A 27 1.00 38.84 -8.83
N ASN A 28 -0.07 38.72 -8.03
CA ASN A 28 -0.83 37.49 -7.82
C ASN A 28 -0.04 36.29 -7.24
N ILE A 29 1.12 36.52 -6.61
CA ILE A 29 1.96 35.45 -6.07
C ILE A 29 1.22 34.52 -5.10
N ARG A 30 0.29 35.06 -4.32
CA ARG A 30 -0.51 34.30 -3.36
C ARG A 30 -1.45 33.34 -4.08
N GLU A 31 -2.19 33.85 -5.06
CA GLU A 31 -3.12 33.09 -5.88
C GLU A 31 -2.38 32.02 -6.70
N ASP A 32 -1.25 32.40 -7.32
CA ASP A 32 -0.41 31.48 -8.11
C ASP A 32 0.18 30.36 -7.25
N LEU A 33 0.65 30.69 -6.04
CA LEU A 33 1.18 29.69 -5.09
C LEU A 33 0.08 28.73 -4.65
N MET A 34 -1.10 29.23 -4.25
CA MET A 34 -2.23 28.40 -3.86
C MET A 34 -2.65 27.49 -5.02
N GLY A 35 -2.71 28.02 -6.25
CA GLY A 35 -2.98 27.24 -7.46
C GLY A 35 -1.99 26.09 -7.64
N LYS A 36 -0.68 26.36 -7.47
CA LYS A 36 0.36 25.33 -7.57
C LYS A 36 0.29 24.29 -6.45
N GLN A 37 -0.07 24.69 -5.23
CA GLN A 37 -0.24 23.76 -4.11
C GLN A 37 -1.44 22.82 -4.33
N ILE A 38 -2.55 23.35 -4.84
CA ILE A 38 -3.73 22.56 -5.20
C ILE A 38 -3.39 21.59 -6.33
N GLU A 39 -2.79 22.08 -7.42
CA GLU A 39 -2.35 21.23 -8.55
C GLU A 39 -1.44 20.08 -8.08
N SER A 40 -0.47 20.38 -7.22
CA SER A 40 0.45 19.37 -6.68
C SER A 40 -0.28 18.31 -5.83
N LEU A 41 -1.24 18.70 -5.01
CA LEU A 41 -1.97 17.77 -4.16
C LEU A 41 -3.01 16.96 -4.97
N GLU A 42 -3.59 17.52 -6.02
CA GLU A 42 -4.40 16.77 -6.99
C GLU A 42 -3.58 15.67 -7.66
N LEU A 43 -2.37 15.99 -8.12
CA LEU A 43 -1.45 15.01 -8.71
C LEU A 43 -1.10 13.88 -7.72
N ILE A 44 -0.88 14.21 -6.45
CA ILE A 44 -0.64 13.20 -5.40
C ILE A 44 -1.85 12.28 -5.25
N PHE A 45 -3.07 12.82 -5.15
CA PHE A 45 -4.27 12.00 -5.03
C PHE A 45 -4.50 11.11 -6.25
N VAL A 46 -4.22 11.61 -7.46
CA VAL A 46 -4.26 10.80 -8.69
C VAL A 46 -3.26 9.64 -8.59
N SER A 47 -2.00 9.93 -8.24
CA SER A 47 -0.95 8.91 -8.11
C SER A 47 -1.26 7.85 -7.05
N MET A 48 -1.84 8.24 -5.92
CA MET A 48 -2.30 7.32 -4.87
C MET A 48 -3.38 6.36 -5.40
N ARG A 49 -4.37 6.87 -6.15
CA ARG A 49 -5.43 6.04 -6.75
C ARG A 49 -4.88 5.08 -7.80
N GLU A 50 -3.99 5.54 -8.67
CA GLU A 50 -3.35 4.68 -9.68
C GLU A 50 -2.53 3.56 -9.03
N THR A 51 -1.80 3.87 -7.96
CA THR A 51 -1.03 2.88 -7.20
C THR A 51 -1.96 1.87 -6.52
N LEU A 52 -3.08 2.33 -5.97
CA LEU A 52 -4.10 1.46 -5.37
C LEU A 52 -4.74 0.53 -6.41
N GLU A 53 -4.98 0.98 -7.64
CA GLU A 53 -5.48 0.12 -8.71
C GLU A 53 -4.45 -0.93 -9.16
N LYS A 54 -3.15 -0.61 -9.13
CA LYS A 54 -2.11 -1.62 -9.36
C LYS A 54 -2.15 -2.70 -8.27
N LEU A 55 -2.31 -2.31 -6.99
CA LEU A 55 -2.49 -3.25 -5.88
C LEU A 55 -3.76 -4.11 -6.06
N ASN A 56 -4.88 -3.50 -6.46
CA ASN A 56 -6.13 -4.21 -6.80
C ASN A 56 -5.88 -5.28 -7.88
N GLY A 57 -5.08 -4.96 -8.90
CA GLY A 57 -4.66 -5.92 -9.93
C GLY A 57 -3.92 -7.13 -9.34
N VAL A 58 -2.98 -6.91 -8.42
CA VAL A 58 -2.27 -7.98 -7.71
C VAL A 58 -3.23 -8.83 -6.87
N VAL A 59 -4.12 -8.20 -6.11
CA VAL A 59 -5.14 -8.90 -5.28
C VAL A 59 -6.04 -9.78 -6.15
N LYS A 60 -6.49 -9.28 -7.31
CA LYS A 60 -7.31 -10.04 -8.26
C LYS A 60 -6.53 -11.22 -8.84
N ALA A 61 -5.26 -11.04 -9.17
CA ALA A 61 -4.40 -12.09 -9.69
C ALA A 61 -4.17 -13.21 -8.65
N LEU A 62 -3.87 -12.85 -7.39
CA LEU A 62 -3.72 -13.81 -6.29
C LEU A 62 -5.01 -14.60 -6.06
N ASN A 63 -6.15 -13.91 -5.96
CA ASN A 63 -7.45 -14.57 -5.80
C ASN A 63 -7.79 -15.49 -6.98
N LYS A 64 -7.40 -15.12 -8.20
CA LYS A 64 -7.55 -15.98 -9.37
C LYS A 64 -6.69 -17.24 -9.24
N ALA A 65 -5.40 -17.08 -8.92
CA ALA A 65 -4.48 -18.20 -8.71
C ALA A 65 -5.03 -19.17 -7.66
N LEU A 66 -5.51 -18.67 -6.50
CA LEU A 66 -6.11 -19.51 -5.47
C LEU A 66 -7.35 -20.28 -5.95
N ARG A 67 -8.21 -19.66 -6.76
CA ARG A 67 -9.38 -20.36 -7.35
C ARG A 67 -8.95 -21.44 -8.32
N ASP A 68 -8.03 -21.11 -9.23
CA ASP A 68 -7.52 -22.03 -10.24
C ASP A 68 -6.84 -23.24 -9.56
N THR A 69 -6.00 -23.01 -8.54
CA THR A 69 -5.38 -24.11 -7.76
C THR A 69 -6.43 -24.95 -7.02
N LYS A 70 -7.44 -24.34 -6.40
CA LYS A 70 -8.54 -25.09 -5.75
C LYS A 70 -9.31 -25.95 -6.76
N GLN A 71 -9.49 -25.49 -7.99
CA GLN A 71 -10.11 -26.28 -9.05
C GLN A 71 -9.22 -27.43 -9.49
N MET A 72 -7.91 -27.21 -9.65
CA MET A 72 -6.95 -28.27 -9.99
C MET A 72 -6.90 -29.37 -8.92
N VAL A 73 -6.95 -29.00 -7.65
CA VAL A 73 -6.92 -29.97 -6.53
C VAL A 73 -8.21 -30.80 -6.45
N ARG A 74 -9.34 -30.23 -6.89
CA ARG A 74 -10.68 -30.86 -6.76
C ARG A 74 -11.24 -31.46 -8.05
N GLY A 75 -10.71 -31.11 -9.22
CA GLY A 75 -11.24 -31.52 -10.53
C GLY A 75 -10.33 -32.50 -11.27
N GLY A 76 -10.93 -33.36 -12.13
CA GLY A 76 -10.28 -34.20 -13.15
C GLY A 76 -9.34 -35.32 -12.67
N SER A 77 -8.43 -35.00 -11.75
CA SER A 77 -7.49 -35.89 -11.06
C SER A 77 -7.34 -35.38 -9.63
N ALA A 78 -8.45 -35.39 -8.88
CA ALA A 78 -8.50 -34.83 -7.53
C ALA A 78 -7.40 -35.46 -6.66
N LEU A 79 -6.59 -34.63 -6.03
CA LEU A 79 -5.53 -35.11 -5.14
C LEU A 79 -6.17 -35.83 -3.95
N THR A 80 -5.70 -37.03 -3.68
CA THR A 80 -6.11 -37.77 -2.47
C THR A 80 -5.56 -37.06 -1.24
N ALA A 81 -6.20 -37.26 -0.08
CA ALA A 81 -5.70 -36.74 1.20
C ALA A 81 -4.24 -37.16 1.49
N LYS A 82 -3.82 -38.34 1.01
CA LYS A 82 -2.43 -38.80 1.11
C LYS A 82 -1.47 -37.99 0.25
N GLN A 83 -1.86 -37.64 -0.99
CA GLN A 83 -1.03 -36.82 -1.87
C GLN A 83 -0.93 -35.37 -1.37
N MET A 84 -2.00 -34.84 -0.78
CA MET A 84 -2.02 -33.50 -0.16
C MET A 84 -1.03 -33.37 1.00
N GLN A 85 -0.85 -34.45 1.75
CA GLN A 85 0.00 -34.52 2.96
C GLN A 85 1.38 -35.16 2.69
N LEU A 86 1.69 -35.51 1.44
CA LEU A 86 2.98 -36.10 1.10
C LEU A 86 4.06 -35.02 1.18
N GLN A 87 5.00 -35.20 2.09
CA GLN A 87 6.20 -34.37 2.20
C GLN A 87 7.36 -35.04 1.46
N VAL A 88 8.10 -34.26 0.66
CA VAL A 88 9.28 -34.72 -0.08
C VAL A 88 10.48 -33.88 0.35
N GLY A 89 11.37 -34.46 1.14
CA GLY A 89 12.53 -33.75 1.69
C GLY A 89 12.11 -32.61 2.61
N ILE A 90 12.72 -31.43 2.42
CA ILE A 90 12.45 -30.21 3.19
C ILE A 90 11.30 -29.36 2.62
N LEU A 91 10.73 -29.75 1.47
CA LEU A 91 9.69 -28.97 0.81
C LEU A 91 8.38 -29.02 1.61
N PRO A 92 7.63 -27.89 1.66
CA PRO A 92 6.30 -27.89 2.23
C PRO A 92 5.37 -28.83 1.46
N THR A 93 4.43 -29.43 2.19
CA THR A 93 3.35 -30.23 1.60
C THR A 93 2.45 -29.37 0.72
N ILE A 94 1.70 -29.99 -0.20
CA ILE A 94 0.72 -29.28 -1.03
C ILE A 94 -0.34 -28.58 -0.17
N ALA A 95 -0.73 -29.20 0.95
CA ALA A 95 -1.68 -28.61 1.89
C ALA A 95 -1.11 -27.31 2.52
N GLU A 96 0.14 -27.32 2.97
CA GLU A 96 0.82 -26.14 3.52
C GLU A 96 0.98 -25.03 2.47
N CYS A 97 1.32 -25.38 1.23
CA CYS A 97 1.39 -24.41 0.12
C CYS A 97 0.03 -23.76 -0.17
N LEU A 98 -1.06 -24.54 -0.16
CA LEU A 98 -2.42 -24.03 -0.36
C LEU A 98 -2.87 -23.11 0.77
N ASP A 99 -2.54 -23.48 2.01
CA ASP A 99 -2.83 -22.65 3.17
C ASP A 99 -2.01 -21.36 3.15
N GLY A 100 -0.72 -21.43 2.80
CA GLY A 100 0.14 -20.25 2.61
C GLY A 100 -0.39 -19.32 1.52
N LEU A 101 -0.81 -19.85 0.36
CA LEU A 101 -1.43 -19.06 -0.71
C LEU A 101 -2.75 -18.41 -0.24
N ARG A 102 -3.56 -19.12 0.55
CA ARG A 102 -4.78 -18.54 1.14
C ARG A 102 -4.44 -17.38 2.08
N THR A 103 -3.49 -17.57 3.00
CA THR A 103 -3.04 -16.52 3.91
C THR A 103 -2.51 -15.31 3.14
N LEU A 104 -1.72 -15.52 2.08
CA LEU A 104 -1.22 -14.43 1.23
C LEU A 104 -2.37 -13.64 0.58
N CYS A 105 -3.39 -14.32 0.07
CA CYS A 105 -4.58 -13.68 -0.49
C CYS A 105 -5.34 -12.85 0.56
N GLU A 106 -5.53 -13.41 1.77
CA GLU A 106 -6.22 -12.74 2.87
C GLU A 106 -5.48 -11.48 3.33
N MET A 107 -4.15 -11.56 3.48
CA MET A 107 -3.30 -10.42 3.83
C MET A 107 -3.41 -9.30 2.79
N HIS A 108 -3.25 -9.61 1.51
CA HIS A 108 -3.29 -8.61 0.44
C HIS A 108 -4.68 -8.01 0.27
N GLN A 109 -5.74 -8.80 0.47
CA GLN A 109 -7.12 -8.31 0.44
C GLN A 109 -7.38 -7.33 1.59
N ALA A 110 -6.91 -7.65 2.80
CA ALA A 110 -7.04 -6.79 3.97
C ALA A 110 -6.25 -5.48 3.79
N GLU A 111 -5.03 -5.56 3.26
CA GLU A 111 -4.20 -4.40 2.97
C GLU A 111 -4.85 -3.49 1.92
N PHE A 112 -5.37 -4.06 0.83
CA PHE A 112 -6.10 -3.32 -0.18
C PHE A 112 -7.33 -2.61 0.40
N ALA A 113 -8.11 -3.31 1.24
CA ALA A 113 -9.29 -2.73 1.88
C ALA A 113 -8.93 -1.56 2.82
N LEU A 114 -7.88 -1.73 3.63
CA LEU A 114 -7.38 -0.69 4.53
C LEU A 114 -6.92 0.54 3.74
N LYS A 115 -6.02 0.35 2.76
CA LYS A 115 -5.48 1.45 1.94
C LYS A 115 -6.58 2.15 1.14
N SER A 116 -7.55 1.40 0.62
CA SER A 116 -8.73 1.96 -0.06
C SER A 116 -9.56 2.83 0.87
N SER A 117 -9.84 2.34 2.09
CA SER A 117 -10.60 3.10 3.09
C SER A 117 -9.88 4.40 3.46
N VAL A 118 -8.58 4.32 3.77
CA VAL A 118 -7.75 5.50 4.09
C VAL A 118 -7.79 6.51 2.95
N ILE A 119 -7.49 6.08 1.71
CA ILE A 119 -7.48 6.98 0.55
C ILE A 119 -8.85 7.62 0.31
N SER A 120 -9.95 6.89 0.53
CA SER A 120 -11.32 7.42 0.38
C SER A 120 -11.68 8.49 1.42
N LEU A 121 -11.06 8.43 2.60
CA LEU A 121 -11.29 9.37 3.71
C LEU A 121 -10.36 10.58 3.65
N LEU A 122 -9.24 10.48 2.92
CA LEU A 122 -8.33 11.60 2.73
C LEU A 122 -8.99 12.68 1.87
N THR A 123 -9.14 13.86 2.45
CA THR A 123 -9.64 15.04 1.77
C THR A 123 -8.71 16.24 2.00
N TRP A 124 -8.94 17.33 1.28
CA TRP A 124 -8.29 18.62 1.50
C TRP A 124 -8.45 19.17 2.92
N LYS A 125 -9.44 18.66 3.68
CA LYS A 125 -9.75 19.07 5.05
C LYS A 125 -9.17 18.13 6.11
N SER A 126 -8.35 17.15 5.71
CA SER A 126 -7.73 16.21 6.66
C SER A 126 -6.92 16.99 7.70
N SER A 127 -7.11 16.66 8.98
CA SER A 127 -6.45 17.38 10.06
C SER A 127 -4.96 17.03 10.15
N SER A 128 -4.17 17.87 10.81
CA SER A 128 -2.76 17.55 11.08
C SER A 128 -2.59 16.24 11.86
N SER A 129 -3.54 15.89 12.74
CA SER A 129 -3.55 14.62 13.45
C SER A 129 -3.81 13.44 12.52
N ASP A 130 -4.74 13.56 11.57
CA ASP A 130 -5.03 12.49 10.60
C ASP A 130 -3.80 12.23 9.72
N ILE A 131 -3.12 13.29 9.28
CA ILE A 131 -1.88 13.18 8.49
C ILE A 131 -0.75 12.57 9.32
N ALA A 132 -0.65 12.91 10.62
CA ALA A 132 0.33 12.30 11.51
C ALA A 132 0.07 10.81 11.73
N ALA A 133 -1.19 10.41 11.93
CA ALA A 133 -1.59 9.01 12.05
C ALA A 133 -1.30 8.23 10.76
N LEU A 134 -1.57 8.82 9.59
CA LEU A 134 -1.22 8.22 8.30
C LEU A 134 0.29 8.01 8.16
N ARG A 135 1.10 9.00 8.55
CA ARG A 135 2.57 8.86 8.53
C ARG A 135 3.04 7.74 9.43
N GLN A 136 2.47 7.62 10.62
CA GLN A 136 2.81 6.52 11.54
C GLN A 136 2.44 5.17 10.95
N LEU A 137 1.25 5.03 10.35
CA LEU A 137 0.84 3.82 9.64
C LEU A 137 1.83 3.41 8.53
N LEU A 138 2.43 4.38 7.83
CA LEU A 138 3.43 4.12 6.80
C LEU A 138 4.77 3.68 7.39
N VAL A 139 5.16 4.21 8.54
CA VAL A 139 6.39 3.80 9.27
C VAL A 139 6.25 2.38 9.81
N ASP A 140 5.05 2.01 10.27
CA ASP A 140 4.78 0.70 10.88
C ASP A 140 4.64 -0.43 9.83
N GLN A 141 4.69 -0.12 8.53
CA GLN A 141 4.65 -1.16 7.49
C GLN A 141 5.94 -1.99 7.51
N PRO A 142 5.85 -3.32 7.40
CA PRO A 142 7.03 -4.17 7.29
C PRO A 142 7.78 -3.84 6.00
N ASN A 143 8.94 -3.21 6.14
CA ASN A 143 9.80 -2.86 5.02
C ASN A 143 10.92 -3.89 4.91
N ILE A 144 10.66 -4.99 4.19
CA ILE A 144 11.66 -6.04 3.97
C ILE A 144 12.62 -5.56 2.88
N PRO A 145 13.92 -5.38 3.17
CA PRO A 145 14.93 -5.03 2.18
C PRO A 145 15.00 -6.05 1.03
N LYS A 146 15.32 -5.59 -0.17
CA LYS A 146 15.37 -6.46 -1.36
C LYS A 146 16.41 -7.57 -1.24
N ASP A 147 17.53 -7.28 -0.60
CA ASP A 147 18.62 -8.19 -0.29
C ASP A 147 18.21 -9.26 0.73
N GLU A 148 17.37 -8.91 1.71
CA GLU A 148 16.79 -9.89 2.64
C GLU A 148 15.83 -10.84 1.92
N VAL A 149 14.99 -10.30 1.03
CA VAL A 149 14.12 -11.13 0.17
C VAL A 149 14.98 -12.09 -0.66
N GLN A 150 16.01 -11.59 -1.34
CA GLN A 150 16.91 -12.44 -2.13
C GLN A 150 17.58 -13.53 -1.29
N SER A 151 18.03 -13.19 -0.08
CA SER A 151 18.64 -14.16 0.84
C SER A 151 17.67 -15.29 1.22
N ILE A 152 16.38 -14.97 1.42
CA ILE A 152 15.34 -15.98 1.68
C ILE A 152 15.16 -16.89 0.47
N PHE A 153 15.11 -16.33 -0.75
CA PHE A 153 15.05 -17.12 -1.99
C PHE A 153 16.27 -18.05 -2.10
N ASP A 154 17.48 -17.52 -1.89
CA ASP A 154 18.72 -18.30 -2.00
C ASP A 154 18.75 -19.47 -0.99
N ILE A 155 18.19 -19.28 0.21
CA ILE A 155 18.06 -20.35 1.22
C ILE A 155 17.04 -21.40 0.78
N ILE A 156 15.86 -20.98 0.31
CA ILE A 156 14.77 -21.91 -0.06
C ILE A 156 15.15 -22.75 -1.29
N PHE A 157 15.83 -22.15 -2.26
CA PHE A 157 16.17 -22.78 -3.53
C PHE A 157 17.63 -23.27 -3.61
N ALA A 158 18.33 -23.34 -2.47
CA ALA A 158 19.72 -23.80 -2.41
C ALA A 158 19.92 -25.22 -2.98
N ASP A 159 18.93 -26.11 -2.79
CA ASP A 159 18.98 -27.52 -3.20
C ASP A 159 18.58 -27.76 -4.68
N GLU A 160 18.02 -26.77 -5.39
CA GLU A 160 17.67 -26.90 -6.82
C GLU A 160 18.87 -26.67 -7.76
N ILE A 161 20.05 -26.31 -7.21
CA ILE A 161 21.27 -25.91 -7.95
C ILE A 161 22.28 -27.08 -8.09
N CYS A 162 21.97 -28.30 -7.64
CA CYS A 162 22.89 -29.45 -7.69
C CYS A 162 22.45 -30.56 -8.65
#